data_AF-A0A458PME3-F1
#
_entry.id   AF-A0A458PME3-F1
#
_cell.length_a   1.000
_cell.length_b   1.000
_cell.length_c   1.000
_cell.angle_alpha   90.00
_cell.angle_beta   90.00
_cell.angle_gamma   90.00
#
_symmetry.space_group_name_H-M   'P 1'
#
loop_
_entity.id
_entity.type
_entity.pdbx_description
1 polymer ?
#
loop_
_entity_poly.entity_id
_entity_poly.type
_entity_poly.pdbx_seq_one_letter_code
_entity_poly.pdbx_strand_id
1 'polypeptide(L)'
;MSEKELGQILKEMYERKGAKKSTMIHLFGIIYAKEIRRAGITPRAICKEADMPESYQVEINKGIALAQYVELKPNYVGDFNGK
;
A
#
# COMPACT_ATOMS: atom_id res chain seq x y z
N MET A 1 -3.31 -6.04 10.74
CA MET A 1 -3.54 -6.25 9.32
C MET A 1 -2.76 -7.48 8.88
N SER A 2 -3.49 -8.41 8.28
CA SER A 2 -3.01 -9.63 7.65
C SER A 2 -2.59 -9.35 6.20
N GLU A 3 -1.90 -10.32 5.59
CA GLU A 3 -1.53 -10.27 4.17
C GLU A 3 -2.76 -10.12 3.27
N LYS A 4 -3.83 -10.86 3.57
CA LYS A 4 -5.13 -10.78 2.91
C LYS A 4 -5.73 -9.38 2.92
N GLU A 5 -5.78 -8.74 4.10
CA GLU A 5 -6.33 -7.39 4.23
C GLU A 5 -5.49 -6.38 3.43
N LEU A 6 -4.16 -6.47 3.52
CA LEU A 6 -3.26 -5.59 2.78
C LEU A 6 -3.34 -5.78 1.27
N GLY A 7 -3.46 -7.02 0.79
CA GLY A 7 -3.65 -7.33 -0.63
C GLY A 7 -4.95 -6.77 -1.17
N GLN A 8 -6.06 -6.95 -0.43
CA GLN A 8 -7.37 -6.41 -0.79
C GLN A 8 -7.34 -4.87 -0.88
N ILE A 9 -6.73 -4.20 0.09
CA ILE A 9 -6.60 -2.74 0.09
C ILE A 9 -5.76 -2.27 -1.10
N LEU A 10 -4.63 -2.92 -1.38
CA LEU A 10 -3.78 -2.58 -2.53
C LEU A 10 -4.58 -2.66 -3.84
N LYS A 11 -5.35 -3.74 -4.00
CA LYS A 11 -6.22 -3.96 -5.17
C LYS A 11 -7.27 -2.86 -5.31
N GLU A 12 -7.97 -2.53 -4.23
CA GLU A 12 -8.97 -1.45 -4.21
C GLU A 12 -8.39 -0.09 -4.58
N MET A 13 -7.21 0.24 -4.04
CA MET A 13 -6.50 1.48 -4.38
C MET A 13 -6.09 1.50 -5.85
N TYR A 14 -5.57 0.38 -6.37
CA TYR A 14 -5.15 0.25 -7.77
C TYR A 14 -6.32 0.36 -8.76
N GLU A 15 -7.49 -0.16 -8.41
CA GLU A 15 -8.69 -0.20 -9.28
C GLU A 15 -9.61 1.02 -9.13
N ARG A 16 -9.34 1.89 -8.15
CA ARG A 16 -10.11 3.12 -7.91
C ARG A 16 -10.26 3.93 -9.20
N LYS A 17 -11.50 4.17 -9.61
CA LYS A 17 -11.84 4.93 -10.82
C LYS A 17 -11.19 6.32 -10.80
N GLY A 18 -10.46 6.65 -11.87
CA GLY A 18 -9.78 7.95 -12.03
C GLY A 18 -8.43 8.05 -11.29
N ALA A 19 -7.99 7.00 -10.59
CA ALA A 19 -6.70 7.01 -9.92
C ALA A 19 -5.54 6.71 -10.88
N LYS A 20 -4.38 7.31 -10.62
CA LYS A 20 -3.12 6.94 -11.26
C LYS A 20 -2.59 5.67 -10.59
N LYS A 21 -2.73 4.53 -11.27
CA LYS A 21 -2.37 3.18 -10.77
C LYS A 21 -1.02 3.10 -10.06
N SER A 22 0.07 3.53 -10.71
CA SER A 22 1.42 3.52 -10.12
C SER A 22 1.54 4.41 -8.88
N THR A 23 0.88 5.57 -8.89
CA THR A 23 0.82 6.47 -7.73
C THR A 23 0.10 5.83 -6.55
N MET A 24 -0.96 5.07 -6.80
CA MET A 24 -1.70 4.36 -5.74
C MET A 24 -0.87 3.26 -5.09
N ILE A 25 -0.04 2.54 -5.86
CA ILE A 25 0.88 1.53 -5.30
C ILE A 25 1.91 2.18 -4.37
N HIS A 26 2.48 3.32 -4.75
CA HIS A 26 3.38 4.08 -3.87
C HIS A 26 2.66 4.60 -2.63
N LEU A 27 1.47 5.18 -2.80
CA LEU A 27 0.70 5.74 -1.70
C LEU A 27 0.26 4.66 -0.70
N PHE A 28 -0.11 3.47 -1.19
CA PHE A 28 -0.34 2.28 -0.36
C PHE A 28 0.88 1.97 0.50
N GLY A 29 2.07 1.91 -0.10
CA GLY A 29 3.31 1.65 0.63
C GLY A 29 3.62 2.71 1.69
N ILE A 30 3.27 3.98 1.45
CA ILE A 30 3.43 5.07 2.42
C ILE A 30 2.46 4.91 3.59
N ILE A 31 1.17 4.71 3.29
CA ILE A 31 0.09 4.67 4.28
C ILE A 31 0.26 3.48 5.22
N TYR A 32 0.52 2.29 4.68
CA TYR A 32 0.54 1.04 5.44
C TYR A 32 1.95 0.59 5.85
N ALA A 33 2.96 1.47 5.74
CA ALA A 33 4.34 1.14 6.05
C ALA A 33 4.52 0.54 7.46
N LYS A 34 3.81 1.10 8.45
CA LYS A 34 3.89 0.66 9.84
C LYS A 34 3.24 -0.72 10.02
N GLU A 35 2.09 -0.95 9.41
CA GLU A 35 1.32 -2.19 9.45
C GLU A 35 2.10 -3.33 8.79
N ILE A 36 2.65 -3.08 7.60
CA ILE A 36 3.45 -4.05 6.85
C ILE A 36 4.68 -4.48 7.66
N ARG A 37 5.44 -3.51 8.20
CA ARG A 37 6.62 -3.78 9.02
C ARG A 37 6.27 -4.52 10.31
N ARG A 38 5.22 -4.09 11.01
CA ARG A 38 4.77 -4.70 12.27
C ARG A 38 4.32 -6.16 12.08
N ALA A 39 3.70 -6.46 10.94
CA ALA A 39 3.24 -7.81 10.62
C ALA A 39 4.33 -8.71 10.00
N GLY A 40 5.50 -8.16 9.64
CA GLY A 40 6.57 -8.93 8.97
C GLY A 40 6.20 -9.39 7.55
N ILE A 41 5.23 -8.73 6.91
CA ILE A 41 4.70 -9.13 5.60
C ILE A 41 5.59 -8.54 4.50
N THR A 42 5.89 -9.35 3.49
CA THR A 42 6.70 -8.89 2.35
C THR A 42 5.82 -8.24 1.29
N PRO A 43 6.28 -7.16 0.61
CA PRO A 43 5.55 -6.56 -0.50
C PRO A 43 5.21 -7.54 -1.64
N ARG A 44 6.08 -8.53 -1.88
CA ARG A 44 5.82 -9.59 -2.85
C ARG A 44 4.58 -10.41 -2.49
N ALA A 45 4.43 -10.74 -1.20
CA ALA A 45 3.28 -11.50 -0.72
C ALA A 45 1.98 -10.69 -0.84
N ILE A 46 2.04 -9.39 -0.56
CA ILE A 46 0.92 -8.46 -0.79
C ILE A 46 0.55 -8.42 -2.29
N CYS A 47 1.52 -8.32 -3.21
CA CYS A 47 1.24 -8.35 -4.64
C CYS A 47 0.55 -9.65 -5.07
N LYS A 48 1.02 -10.80 -4.54
CA LYS A 48 0.42 -12.11 -4.82
C LYS A 48 -1.03 -12.18 -4.36
N GLU A 49 -1.30 -11.73 -3.14
CA GLU A 49 -2.65 -11.71 -2.57
C GLU A 49 -3.59 -10.73 -3.30
N ALA A 50 -3.05 -9.62 -3.81
CA ALA A 50 -3.80 -8.65 -4.61
C ALA A 50 -4.05 -9.10 -6.07
N ASP A 51 -3.56 -10.28 -6.48
CA ASP A 51 -3.52 -10.73 -7.88
C ASP A 51 -2.89 -9.67 -8.81
N MET A 52 -1.72 -9.17 -8.41
CA MET A 52 -0.96 -8.14 -9.10
C MET A 52 0.45 -8.61 -9.45
N PRO A 53 1.06 -8.08 -10.53
CA PRO A 53 2.44 -8.42 -10.90
C PRO A 53 3.42 -8.26 -9.75
N GLU A 54 4.22 -9.30 -9.48
CA GLU A 54 5.24 -9.27 -8.41
C GLU A 54 6.28 -8.17 -8.62
N SER A 55 6.45 -7.66 -9.85
CA SER A 55 7.32 -6.52 -10.14
C SER A 55 6.93 -5.27 -9.33
N TYR A 56 5.65 -5.12 -8.98
CA TYR A 56 5.15 -4.01 -8.18
C TYR A 56 5.63 -3.98 -6.72
N GLN A 57 6.29 -5.05 -6.26
CA GLN A 57 6.95 -5.06 -4.95
C GLN A 57 7.99 -3.94 -4.82
N VAL A 58 8.60 -3.50 -5.92
CA VAL A 58 9.61 -2.43 -5.93
C VAL A 58 8.95 -1.08 -5.61
N GLU A 59 7.79 -0.81 -6.18
CA GLU A 59 7.01 0.40 -5.99
C GLU A 59 6.45 0.49 -4.56
N ILE A 60 5.97 -0.64 -4.01
CA ILE A 60 5.53 -0.73 -2.62
C ILE A 60 6.71 -0.46 -1.68
N ASN A 61 7.86 -1.11 -1.91
CA ASN A 61 9.07 -0.90 -1.10
C ASN A 61 9.52 0.57 -1.11
N LYS A 62 9.48 1.24 -2.26
CA LYS A 62 9.76 2.68 -2.37
C LYS A 62 8.79 3.50 -1.54
N GLY A 63 7.49 3.16 -1.55
CA GLY A 63 6.48 3.80 -0.69
C GLY A 63 6.79 3.62 0.80
N ILE A 64 7.11 2.40 1.21
CA ILE A 64 7.49 2.07 2.61
C ILE A 64 8.73 2.85 3.04
N ALA A 65 9.73 2.98 2.17
CA ALA A 65 10.93 3.75 2.44
C ALA A 65 10.64 5.26 2.58
N LEU A 66 9.74 5.79 1.75
CA LEU A 66 9.31 7.19 1.78
C LEU A 66 8.52 7.55 3.04
N ALA A 67 7.83 6.61 3.67
CA ALA A 67 6.93 6.85 4.81
C ALA A 67 7.58 7.57 6.01
N GLN A 68 8.91 7.53 6.14
CA GLN A 68 9.64 8.24 7.20
C GLN A 68 9.97 9.69 6.86
N TYR A 69 9.82 10.09 5.60
CA TYR A 69 10.24 11.40 5.07
C TYR A 69 9.06 12.28 4.63
N VAL A 70 7.84 11.74 4.65
CA VAL A 70 6.65 12.45 4.16
C VAL A 70 5.55 12.47 5.19
N GLU A 71 4.78 13.55 5.17
CA GLU A 71 3.49 13.63 5.86
C GLU A 71 2.36 13.50 4.85
N LEU A 72 1.32 12.76 5.23
CA LEU A 72 0.11 12.65 4.41
C LEU A 72 -0.67 13.95 4.48
N LYS A 73 -1.23 14.38 3.34
CA LYS A 73 -2.20 15.48 3.36
C LYS A 73 -3.40 15.10 4.24
N PRO A 74 -4.05 16.05 4.94
CA PRO A 74 -5.10 15.76 5.92
C PRO A 74 -6.21 14.82 5.40
N ASN A 75 -6.59 14.97 4.14
CA ASN A 75 -7.63 14.15 3.50
C ASN A 75 -7.21 12.68 3.24
N TYR A 76 -5.98 12.30 3.57
CA TYR A 76 -5.48 10.93 3.46
C TYR A 76 -5.11 10.32 4.82
N VAL A 77 -5.22 11.08 5.92
CA VAL A 77 -4.91 10.60 7.28
C VAL A 77 -6.02 9.69 7.83
N GLY A 78 -7.27 9.88 7.36
CA GLY A 78 -8.44 9.12 7.81
C GLY A 78 -9.04 8.12 6.81
N ASP A 79 -8.77 8.27 5.51
CA ASP A 79 -9.40 7.48 4.43
C ASP A 79 -9.05 5.98 4.48
N PHE A 80 -7.99 5.60 5.21
CA PHE A 80 -7.39 4.28 5.14
C PHE A 80 -7.04 3.69 6.53
N ASN A 81 -7.24 4.45 7.61
CA ASN A 81 -6.90 4.06 8.99
C ASN A 81 -8.12 3.53 9.78
N GLY A 82 -9.26 3.25 9.15
CA GLY A 82 -10.55 3.25 9.85
C GLY A 82 -11.64 2.28 9.37
N LYS A 83 -11.27 1.09 8.90
CA LYS A 83 -12.13 -0.11 9.06
C LYS A 83 -11.29 -1.29 9.49
#